data_AF-A0A667XCX7-F1
#
_entry.id   AF-A0A667XCX7-F1
#
_cell.length_a   1.000
_cell.length_b   1.000
_cell.length_c   1.000
_cell.angle_alpha   90.00
_cell.angle_beta   90.00
_cell.angle_gamma   90.00
#
_symmetry.space_group_name_H-M   'P 1'
#
loop_
_entity.id
_entity.type
_entity.pdbx_description
1 polymer ?
#
loop_
_entity_poly.entity_id
_entity_poly.type
_entity_poly.pdbx_seq_one_letter_code
_entity_poly.pdbx_strand_id
1 'polypeptide(L)'
;MEFPEFLTGNPFSTPVGQRIEQATSSSLPSEDWALNMEICDVVNTTDEGPKDAVRAIKKRIVGNKNFREVMLALTVSFWMATRPSKPQTRY
;
A
#
# COMPACT_ATOMS: atom_id res chain seq x y z
N MET A 1 15.86 -17.76 7.77
CA MET A 1 16.36 -16.87 8.83
C MET A 1 15.68 -15.54 8.64
N GLU A 2 14.64 -15.25 9.40
CA GLU A 2 13.93 -13.97 9.28
C GLU A 2 14.64 -12.94 10.17
N PHE A 3 15.10 -11.84 9.58
CA PHE A 3 15.76 -10.77 10.32
C PHE A 3 14.73 -10.05 11.20
N PRO A 4 15.09 -9.60 12.42
CA PRO A 4 14.21 -8.83 13.29
C PRO A 4 13.64 -7.60 12.58
N GLU A 5 12.31 -7.35 12.67
CA GLU A 5 11.62 -6.24 12.01
C GLU A 5 12.27 -4.86 12.29
N PHE A 6 12.93 -4.67 13.44
CA PHE A 6 13.64 -3.42 13.76
C PHE A 6 14.87 -3.14 12.87
N LEU A 7 15.54 -4.16 12.34
CA LEU A 7 16.70 -3.99 11.44
C LEU A 7 16.29 -3.67 10.00
N THR A 8 15.01 -3.84 9.66
CA THR A 8 14.52 -3.80 8.28
C THR A 8 14.18 -2.39 7.76
N GLY A 9 14.60 -1.33 8.47
CA GLY A 9 14.41 0.07 8.07
C GLY A 9 12.96 0.54 8.10
N ASN A 10 12.72 1.82 7.79
CA ASN A 10 11.35 2.36 7.72
C ASN A 10 10.59 1.75 6.53
N PRO A 11 9.44 1.08 6.73
CA PRO A 11 8.65 0.50 5.64
C PRO A 11 8.20 1.50 4.56
N PHE A 12 8.09 2.79 4.87
CA PHE A 12 7.76 3.83 3.88
C PHE A 12 8.97 4.36 3.11
N SER A 13 10.19 3.89 3.40
CA SER A 13 11.38 4.27 2.63
C SER A 13 11.61 3.39 1.40
N THR A 14 10.85 2.32 1.21
CA THR A 14 10.93 1.44 0.04
C THR A 14 10.14 2.04 -1.13
N PRO A 15 10.45 1.69 -2.40
CA PRO A 15 9.74 2.23 -3.55
C PRO A 15 8.22 2.03 -3.50
N VAL A 16 7.76 0.84 -3.09
CA VAL A 16 6.33 0.56 -2.90
C VAL A 16 5.78 1.21 -1.63
N GLY A 17 6.59 1.30 -0.57
CA GLY A 17 6.22 1.91 0.70
C GLY A 17 5.87 3.39 0.56
N GLN A 18 6.65 4.14 -0.22
CA GLN A 18 6.38 5.55 -0.51
C GLN A 18 5.02 5.74 -1.22
N ARG A 19 4.72 4.86 -2.18
CA ARG A 19 3.45 4.90 -2.92
C ARG A 19 2.27 4.56 -2.01
N ILE A 20 2.42 3.55 -1.15
CA ILE A 20 1.41 3.21 -0.14
C ILE A 20 1.21 4.36 0.84
N GLU A 21 2.27 5.03 1.28
CA GLU A 21 2.17 6.20 2.17
C GLU A 21 1.33 7.30 1.53
N GLN A 22 1.57 7.60 0.25
CA GLN A 22 0.84 8.60 -0.53
C GLN A 22 -0.62 8.19 -0.79
N ALA A 23 -0.85 6.96 -1.27
CA ALA A 23 -2.18 6.42 -1.59
C ALA A 23 -3.09 6.26 -0.37
N THR A 24 -2.52 6.32 0.84
CA THR A 24 -3.24 6.20 2.11
C THR A 24 -3.16 7.48 2.94
N SER A 25 -2.74 8.59 2.33
CA SER A 25 -2.68 9.88 3.01
C SER A 25 -4.08 10.36 3.43
N SER A 26 -4.20 10.88 4.65
CA SER A 26 -5.43 11.48 5.14
C SER A 26 -5.87 12.75 4.40
N SER A 27 -4.96 13.35 3.62
CA SER A 27 -5.25 14.50 2.76
C SER A 27 -5.96 14.15 1.46
N LEU A 28 -6.01 12.86 1.08
CA LEU A 28 -6.66 12.45 -0.16
C LEU A 28 -8.18 12.62 -0.06
N PRO A 29 -8.85 13.27 -1.03
CA PRO A 29 -10.30 13.44 -1.02
C PRO A 29 -11.06 12.12 -1.25
N SER A 30 -10.45 11.16 -1.94
CA SER A 30 -10.95 9.80 -2.23
C SER A 30 -9.77 8.89 -2.56
N GLU A 31 -10.02 7.62 -2.86
CA GLU A 31 -9.01 6.69 -3.36
C GLU A 31 -8.29 7.26 -4.61
N ASP A 32 -6.96 7.19 -4.60
CA ASP A 32 -6.15 7.44 -5.80
C ASP A 32 -5.97 6.13 -6.57
N TRP A 33 -6.84 5.92 -7.55
CA TRP A 33 -6.80 4.71 -8.36
C TRP A 33 -5.53 4.60 -9.21
N ALA A 34 -4.94 5.72 -9.62
CA ALA A 34 -3.69 5.71 -10.38
C ALA A 34 -2.54 5.20 -9.52
N LEU A 35 -2.39 5.72 -8.31
CA LEU A 35 -1.40 5.23 -7.34
C LEU A 35 -1.66 3.76 -6.95
N ASN A 36 -2.92 3.36 -6.76
CA ASN A 36 -3.25 1.97 -6.43
C ASN A 36 -2.82 0.98 -7.54
N MET A 37 -2.96 1.37 -8.81
CA MET A 37 -2.48 0.57 -9.94
C MET A 37 -0.95 0.52 -9.99
N GLU A 38 -0.28 1.64 -9.73
CA GLU A 38 1.17 1.70 -9.68
C GLU A 38 1.75 0.83 -8.55
N ILE A 39 1.12 0.84 -7.38
CA ILE A 39 1.47 -0.07 -6.27
C ILE A 39 1.39 -1.52 -6.75
N CYS A 40 0.30 -1.91 -7.41
CA CYS A 40 0.16 -3.27 -7.94
C CYS A 40 1.24 -3.58 -8.99
N ASP A 41 1.64 -2.63 -9.83
CA ASP A 41 2.70 -2.86 -10.81
C ASP A 41 4.06 -3.09 -10.14
N VAL A 42 4.46 -2.22 -9.21
CA VAL A 42 5.71 -2.36 -8.45
C VAL A 42 5.75 -3.69 -7.68
N VAL A 43 4.65 -4.08 -7.05
CA VAL A 43 4.53 -5.35 -6.31
C VAL A 43 4.73 -6.55 -7.23
N ASN A 44 4.27 -6.49 -8.48
CA ASN A 44 4.35 -7.61 -9.41
C ASN A 44 5.64 -7.62 -10.25
N THR A 45 6.39 -6.52 -10.28
CA THR A 45 7.62 -6.38 -11.08
C THR A 45 8.89 -6.51 -10.24
N THR A 46 8.79 -6.48 -8.91
CA THR A 46 9.94 -6.55 -8.00
C THR A 46 9.82 -7.72 -7.03
N ASP A 47 10.93 -8.44 -6.81
CA ASP A 47 10.94 -9.64 -5.94
C ASP A 47 10.60 -9.31 -4.47
N GLU A 48 11.09 -8.17 -3.96
CA GLU A 48 10.79 -7.71 -2.60
C GLU A 48 9.46 -6.93 -2.50
N GLY A 49 8.83 -6.60 -3.64
CA GLY A 49 7.63 -5.78 -3.71
C GLY A 49 6.48 -6.27 -2.83
N PRO A 50 6.09 -7.56 -2.87
CA PRO A 50 5.03 -8.10 -2.03
C PRO A 50 5.32 -7.95 -0.53
N LYS A 51 6.56 -8.24 -0.12
CA LYS A 51 6.98 -8.19 1.29
C LYS A 51 7.04 -6.76 1.81
N ASP A 52 7.60 -5.84 1.05
CA ASP A 52 7.69 -4.44 1.43
C ASP A 52 6.32 -3.76 1.47
N ALA A 53 5.41 -4.14 0.56
CA ALA A 53 4.05 -3.64 0.56
C ALA A 53 3.27 -4.06 1.81
N VAL A 54 3.36 -5.34 2.21
CA VAL A 54 2.74 -5.83 3.45
C VAL A 54 3.28 -5.08 4.66
N ARG A 55 4.59 -4.82 4.72
CA ARG A 55 5.21 -4.07 5.82
C ARG A 55 4.71 -2.62 5.89
N ALA A 56 4.60 -1.94 4.74
CA ALA A 56 4.08 -0.58 4.67
C ALA A 56 2.59 -0.50 5.06
N ILE A 57 1.76 -1.44 4.57
CA ILE A 57 0.34 -1.53 4.93
C ILE A 57 0.17 -1.81 6.43
N LYS A 58 0.92 -2.79 6.97
CA LYS A 58 0.90 -3.10 8.41
C LYS A 58 1.26 -1.86 9.24
N LYS A 59 2.31 -1.12 8.84
CA LYS A 59 2.69 0.13 9.50
C LYS A 59 1.57 1.17 9.46
N ARG A 60 0.83 1.27 8.34
CA ARG A 60 -0.28 2.22 8.22
C ARG A 60 -1.48 1.86 9.09
N ILE A 61 -1.76 0.57 9.29
CA ILE A 61 -2.94 0.09 10.01
C ILE A 61 -2.70 0.00 11.52
N VAL A 62 -1.57 -0.58 11.95
CA VAL A 62 -1.34 -0.93 13.35
C VAL A 62 -1.15 0.33 14.19
N GLY A 63 -2.03 0.55 15.17
CA GLY A 63 -1.96 1.68 16.10
C GLY A 63 -2.41 3.03 15.51
N ASN A 64 -2.83 3.07 14.24
CA ASN A 64 -3.31 4.30 13.61
C ASN A 64 -4.76 4.58 13.98
N LYS A 65 -5.01 5.75 14.59
CA LYS A 65 -6.35 6.20 15.00
C LYS A 65 -7.11 6.93 13.88
N ASN A 66 -6.45 7.20 12.75
CA ASN A 66 -7.08 7.82 11.61
C ASN A 66 -7.78 6.76 10.75
N PHE A 67 -9.09 6.58 10.98
CA PHE A 67 -9.89 5.59 10.24
C PHE A 67 -9.87 5.78 8.73
N ARG A 68 -9.69 7.01 8.24
CA ARG A 68 -9.58 7.27 6.79
C ARG A 68 -8.35 6.59 6.21
N GLU A 69 -7.19 6.79 6.83
CA GLU A 69 -5.95 6.19 6.35
C GLU A 69 -5.98 4.66 6.47
N VAL A 70 -6.59 4.15 7.55
CA VAL A 70 -6.80 2.70 7.74
C VAL A 70 -7.70 2.13 6.65
N MET A 71 -8.83 2.79 6.34
CA MET A 71 -9.74 2.39 5.28
C MET A 71 -9.05 2.39 3.91
N LEU A 72 -8.31 3.45 3.57
CA LEU A 72 -7.54 3.52 2.33
C LEU A 72 -6.50 2.38 2.25
N ALA A 73 -5.80 2.08 3.35
CA ALA A 73 -4.83 0.98 3.40
C ALA A 73 -5.48 -0.39 3.23
N LEU A 74 -6.65 -0.61 3.82
CA LEU A 74 -7.44 -1.82 3.62
C LEU A 74 -7.89 -1.95 2.16
N THR A 75 -8.35 -0.86 1.54
CA THR A 75 -8.68 -0.83 0.11
C THR A 75 -7.48 -1.24 -0.74
N VAL A 76 -6.30 -0.65 -0.52
CA VAL A 76 -5.06 -1.04 -1.22
C VAL A 76 -4.76 -2.52 -1.04
N SER A 77 -4.82 -3.03 0.20
CA SER A 77 -4.56 -4.44 0.50
C SER A 77 -5.52 -5.38 -0.22
N PHE A 78 -6.81 -5.03 -0.27
CA PHE A 78 -7.84 -5.79 -0.96
C PHE A 78 -7.60 -5.81 -2.47
N TRP A 79 -7.25 -4.65 -3.05
CA TRP A 79 -6.97 -4.53 -4.48
C TRP A 79 -5.73 -5.31 -4.91
N MET A 80 -4.68 -5.28 -4.10
CA MET A 80 -3.48 -6.09 -4.35
C MET A 80 -3.80 -7.59 -4.39
N ALA A 81 -4.71 -8.07 -3.53
CA ALA A 81 -5.10 -9.47 -3.46
C ALA A 81 -6.07 -9.91 -4.57
N THR A 82 -6.94 -9.01 -5.03
CA THR A 82 -8.03 -9.34 -5.97
C THR A 82 -7.76 -8.94 -7.41
N ARG A 83 -6.70 -8.15 -7.65
CA ARG A 83 -6.28 -7.56 -8.93
C ARG A 83 -7.38 -7.59 -10.01
N PRO A 84 -8.48 -6.84 -9.84
CA PRO A 84 -9.51 -6.77 -10.87
C PRO A 84 -8.83 -6.25 -12.13
N SER A 85 -9.01 -6.96 -13.24
CA SER A 85 -8.71 -6.46 -14.58
C SER A 85 -9.65 -5.26 -14.86
N LYS A 86 -9.24 -4.08 -14.37
CA LYS A 86 -9.89 -2.76 -14.45
C LYS A 86 -11.17 -2.60 -13.60
N PRO A 87 -11.37 -1.42 -12.98
CA PRO A 87 -12.68 -0.81 -12.99
C PRO A 87 -12.92 -0.22 -14.38
N GLN A 88 -13.93 -0.74 -15.08
CA GLN A 88 -14.50 -0.09 -16.26
C GLN A 88 -14.85 1.35 -15.86
N THR A 89 -14.24 2.33 -16.53
CA THR A 89 -14.62 3.74 -16.61
C THR A 89 -15.83 4.15 -15.75
N ARG A 90 -15.63 5.00 -14.74
CA ARG A 90 -16.67 5.97 -14.39
C ARG A 90 -16.32 7.29 -15.06
N TYR A 91 -17.20 7.68 -15.98
CA TYR A 91 -17.40 9.03 -16.50
C TYR A 91 -17.43 10.06 -15.36
#